data_AF-A0AA95F937-F1
#
_entry.id   AF-A0AA95F937-F1
#
_cell.length_a   1.000
_cell.length_b   1.000
_cell.length_c   1.000
_cell.angle_alpha   90.00
_cell.angle_beta   90.00
_cell.angle_gamma   90.00
#
_symmetry.space_group_name_H-M   'P 1'
#
loop_
_entity.id
_entity.type
_entity.pdbx_description
1 polymer ?
#
loop_
_entity_poly.entity_id
_entity_poly.type
_entity_poly.pdbx_seq_one_letter_code
_entity_poly.pdbx_strand_id
1 'polypeptide(L)'
;MQTRSEAATRPVLVLNRQKLDELRRASGIPSEAELARRLNVDVSTLYRVSAGKTVPSNEFIAGLKVAFPMCSLDDLLTIGRAA
;
A
#
# COMPACT_ATOMS: atom_id res chain seq x y z
N MET A 1 11.58 19.08 35.34
CA MET A 1 12.13 18.50 34.09
C MET A 1 10.99 17.77 33.38
N GLN A 2 10.45 18.34 32.30
CA GLN A 2 9.46 17.62 31.48
C GLN A 2 10.21 16.64 30.59
N THR A 3 9.99 15.34 30.78
CA THR A 3 10.37 14.33 29.80
C THR A 3 9.43 14.49 28.62
N ARG A 4 9.92 15.14 27.56
CA ARG A 4 9.26 15.19 26.26
C ARG A 4 9.16 13.75 25.78
N SER A 5 7.98 13.15 25.86
CA SER A 5 7.72 11.85 25.26
C SER A 5 7.88 12.03 23.75
N GLU A 6 9.04 11.66 23.20
CA GLU A 6 9.14 11.33 21.80
C GLU A 6 8.17 10.17 21.59
N ALA A 7 6.99 10.47 21.04
CA ALA A 7 6.07 9.44 20.60
C ALA A 7 6.84 8.56 19.61
N ALA A 8 7.32 7.41 20.08
CA ALA A 8 8.16 6.51 19.31
C ALA A 8 7.37 6.13 18.06
N THR A 9 7.77 6.69 16.92
CA THR A 9 7.04 6.53 15.68
C THR A 9 7.08 5.06 15.28
N ARG A 10 5.97 4.35 15.46
CA ARG A 10 5.90 2.92 15.19
C ARG A 10 6.17 2.70 13.70
N PRO A 11 7.04 1.73 13.33
CA PRO A 11 7.22 1.38 11.93
C PRO A 11 5.90 0.84 11.37
N VAL A 12 5.55 1.28 10.17
CA VAL A 12 4.35 0.84 9.45
C VAL A 12 4.71 0.46 8.03
N LEU A 13 3.92 -0.44 7.45
CA LEU A 13 4.02 -0.74 6.03
C LEU A 13 3.45 0.43 5.23
N VAL A 14 4.17 0.81 4.18
CA VAL A 14 3.78 1.85 3.23
C VAL A 14 3.84 1.26 1.84
N LEU A 15 2.85 1.59 1.01
CA LEU A 15 2.80 1.11 -0.36
C LEU A 15 3.88 1.78 -1.21
N ASN A 16 4.68 0.98 -1.90
CA ASN A 16 5.56 1.45 -2.96
C ASN A 16 4.73 1.81 -4.19
N ARG A 17 4.27 3.06 -4.25
CA ARG A 17 3.39 3.54 -5.31
C ARG A 17 4.00 3.37 -6.70
N GLN A 18 5.29 3.65 -6.85
CA GLN A 18 6.00 3.51 -8.12
C GLN A 18 5.95 2.05 -8.60
N LYS A 19 6.29 1.09 -7.72
CA LYS A 19 6.26 -0.33 -8.09
C LYS A 19 4.85 -0.81 -8.42
N LEU A 20 3.85 -0.36 -7.68
CA LEU A 20 2.45 -0.68 -7.97
C LEU A 20 2.02 -0.16 -9.35
N ASP A 21 2.41 1.07 -9.72
CA ASP A 21 2.10 1.65 -11.03
C ASP A 21 2.81 0.91 -12.17
N GLU A 22 4.05 0.47 -11.96
CA GLU A 22 4.79 -0.38 -12.90
C GLU A 22 4.06 -1.72 -13.13
N LEU A 23 3.66 -2.40 -12.05
CA LEU A 23 2.94 -3.67 -12.12
C LEU A 23 1.55 -3.52 -12.74
N ARG A 24 0.85 -2.43 -12.43
CA ARG A 24 -0.46 -2.09 -13.02
C ARG A 24 -0.33 -2.00 -14.53
N ARG A 25 0.67 -1.26 -15.03
CA ARG A 25 0.95 -1.12 -16.47
C ARG A 25 1.37 -2.43 -17.11
N ALA A 26 2.30 -3.17 -16.49
CA ALA A 26 2.78 -4.45 -16.99
C ALA A 26 1.67 -5.52 -17.05
N SER A 27 0.70 -5.46 -16.14
CA SER A 27 -0.44 -6.40 -16.08
C SER A 27 -1.63 -5.97 -16.94
N GLY A 28 -1.49 -4.91 -17.74
CA GLY A 28 -2.55 -4.40 -18.62
C GLY A 28 -3.77 -3.85 -17.89
N ILE A 29 -3.63 -3.39 -16.64
CA ILE A 29 -4.73 -2.82 -15.86
C ILE A 29 -4.91 -1.35 -16.26
N PRO A 30 -6.01 -0.97 -16.92
CA PRO A 30 -6.11 0.34 -17.57
C PRO A 30 -6.32 1.49 -16.60
N SER A 31 -6.94 1.25 -15.44
CA SER A 31 -7.34 2.30 -14.50
C SER A 31 -7.14 1.91 -13.03
N GLU A 32 -7.10 2.91 -12.16
CA GLU A 32 -7.12 2.72 -10.70
C GLU A 32 -8.38 2.00 -10.22
N ALA A 33 -9.52 2.26 -10.87
CA ALA A 33 -10.78 1.61 -10.53
C ALA A 33 -10.72 0.10 -10.78
N GLU A 34 -10.14 -0.33 -11.90
CA GLU A 34 -9.94 -1.74 -12.19
C GLU A 34 -8.91 -2.37 -11.25
N LEU A 35 -7.84 -1.65 -10.90
CA LEU A 35 -6.89 -2.10 -9.89
C LEU A 35 -7.58 -2.32 -8.53
N ALA A 36 -8.38 -1.37 -8.07
CA ALA A 36 -9.11 -1.46 -6.82
C ALA A 36 -10.06 -2.68 -6.80
N ARG A 37 -10.77 -2.93 -7.92
CA ARG A 37 -11.60 -4.13 -8.08
C ARG A 37 -10.80 -5.42 -7.98
N ARG A 38 -9.63 -5.51 -8.62
CA ARG A 38 -8.75 -6.70 -8.52
C ARG A 38 -8.19 -6.92 -7.12
N LEU A 39 -7.93 -5.84 -6.39
CA LEU A 39 -7.50 -5.87 -4.99
C LEU A 39 -8.67 -6.12 -4.02
N ASN A 40 -9.91 -6.19 -4.52
CA ASN A 40 -11.13 -6.30 -3.73
C ASN A 40 -11.28 -5.17 -2.69
N VAL A 41 -11.00 -3.94 -3.10
CA VAL A 41 -11.15 -2.72 -2.27
C VAL A 41 -11.84 -1.61 -3.05
N ASP A 42 -12.40 -0.64 -2.33
CA ASP A 42 -12.91 0.58 -2.95
C ASP A 42 -11.77 1.47 -3.48
N VAL A 43 -12.06 2.24 -4.53
CA VAL A 43 -11.13 3.20 -5.13
C VAL A 43 -10.61 4.21 -4.09
N SER A 44 -11.48 4.63 -3.18
CA SER A 44 -11.12 5.52 -2.06
C SER A 44 -10.09 4.89 -1.12
N THR A 45 -10.19 3.59 -0.86
CA THR A 45 -9.23 2.85 -0.03
C THR A 45 -7.88 2.75 -0.75
N LEU A 46 -7.89 2.37 -2.03
CA LEU A 46 -6.68 2.35 -2.85
C LEU A 46 -5.98 3.71 -2.87
N TYR A 47 -6.74 4.80 -3.05
CA TYR A 47 -6.20 6.16 -3.03
C TYR A 47 -5.60 6.53 -1.67
N ARG A 48 -6.30 6.25 -0.56
CA ARG A 48 -5.80 6.58 0.79
C ARG A 48 -4.51 5.83 1.11
N VAL A 49 -4.43 4.54 0.79
CA VAL A 49 -3.23 3.72 1.00
C VAL A 49 -2.09 4.17 0.09
N SER A 50 -2.38 4.41 -1.20
CA SER A 50 -1.40 4.90 -2.18
C SER A 50 -0.82 6.27 -1.83
N ALA A 51 -1.64 7.15 -1.25
CA ALA A 51 -1.24 8.49 -0.84
C ALA A 51 -0.59 8.50 0.56
N GLY A 52 -0.39 7.34 1.20
CA GLY A 52 0.17 7.25 2.55
C GLY A 52 -0.74 7.80 3.66
N LYS A 53 -2.01 8.08 3.37
CA LYS A 53 -3.00 8.61 4.34
C LYS A 53 -3.51 7.52 5.28
N THR A 54 -3.32 6.26 4.95
CA THR A 54 -3.76 5.11 5.74
C THR A 54 -2.79 3.95 5.54
N VAL A 55 -2.51 3.22 6.61
CA VAL A 55 -1.68 2.02 6.58
C VAL A 55 -2.43 0.91 5.83
N PRO A 56 -1.78 0.13 4.95
CA PRO A 56 -2.39 -1.02 4.30
C PRO A 56 -2.87 -2.04 5.36
N SER A 57 -4.12 -2.49 5.24
CA SER A 57 -4.63 -3.58 6.09
C SER A 57 -4.14 -4.94 5.59
N ASN A 58 -4.34 -5.98 6.41
CA ASN A 58 -4.00 -7.35 6.03
C ASN A 58 -4.75 -7.79 4.77
N GLU A 59 -6.02 -7.39 4.63
CA GLU A 59 -6.86 -7.69 3.46
C GLU A 59 -6.32 -6.99 2.21
N PHE A 60 -5.85 -5.75 2.33
CA PHE A 60 -5.21 -5.03 1.22
C PHE A 60 -3.93 -5.73 0.76
N ILE A 61 -3.09 -6.16 1.71
CA ILE A 61 -1.83 -6.88 1.43
C ILE A 61 -2.11 -8.25 0.79
N ALA A 62 -3.14 -8.97 1.27
CA ALA A 62 -3.58 -10.21 0.64
C ALA A 62 -4.06 -9.96 -0.80
N GLY A 63 -4.84 -8.89 -1.02
CA GLY A 63 -5.28 -8.47 -2.34
C GLY A 63 -4.13 -8.20 -3.29
N LEU A 64 -3.05 -7.54 -2.83
CA LEU A 64 -1.83 -7.34 -3.62
C LEU A 64 -1.23 -8.68 -4.07
N LYS A 65 -1.15 -9.67 -3.17
CA LYS A 65 -0.57 -10.98 -3.50
C LYS A 65 -1.44 -11.76 -4.48
N VAL A 66 -2.77 -11.63 -4.39
CA VAL A 66 -3.70 -12.23 -5.34
C VAL A 66 -3.62 -11.55 -6.71
N ALA A 67 -3.55 -10.23 -6.75
CA ALA A 67 -3.48 -9.47 -8.00
C ALA A 67 -2.13 -9.61 -8.71
N PHE A 68 -1.03 -9.77 -7.95
CA PHE A 68 0.33 -9.86 -8.45
C PHE A 68 1.07 -11.06 -7.83
N PRO A 69 0.69 -12.31 -8.17
CA PRO A 69 1.20 -13.51 -7.50
C PRO A 69 2.72 -13.70 -7.66
N MET A 70 3.28 -13.24 -8.78
CA MET A 70 4.71 -13.36 -9.10
C MET A 70 5.56 -12.24 -8.49
N CYS A 71 4.95 -11.21 -7.87
CA CYS A 71 5.68 -10.13 -7.24
C CYS A 71 5.92 -10.43 -5.75
N SER A 72 7.11 -10.07 -5.25
CA SER A 72 7.39 -10.09 -3.82
C SER A 72 6.64 -8.96 -3.11
N LEU A 73 6.12 -9.22 -1.92
CA LEU A 73 5.54 -8.17 -1.09
C LEU A 73 6.59 -7.13 -0.68
N ASP A 74 7.86 -7.52 -0.57
CA ASP A 74 8.96 -6.62 -0.24
C ASP A 74 9.22 -5.57 -1.33
N ASP A 75 8.87 -5.85 -2.59
CA ASP A 75 8.97 -4.86 -3.68
C ASP A 75 7.81 -3.85 -3.61
N LEU A 76 6.64 -4.33 -3.16
CA LEU A 76 5.38 -3.59 -3.10
C LEU A 76 5.21 -2.78 -1.81
N LEU A 77 5.84 -3.18 -0.72
CA LEU A 77 5.66 -2.59 0.60
C LEU A 77 7.02 -2.22 1.18
N THR A 78 7.14 -0.99 1.67
CA THR A 78 8.33 -0.49 2.34
C THR A 78 8.01 -0.14 3.79
N ILE A 79 9.04 -0.01 4.63
CA ILE A 79 8.88 0.44 6.01
C ILE A 79 8.94 1.96 6.04
N GLY A 80 7.86 2.57 6.52
CA GLY A 80 7.75 4.00 6.79
C GLY A 80 7.46 4.27 8.26
N ARG A 81 7.14 5.54 8.54
CA ARG A 81 6.80 6.06 9.86
C ARG A 81 5.39 6.61 9.81
N ALA A 82 4.52 6.15 10.71
CA ALA A 82 3.18 6.74 10.85
C ALA A 82 3.32 8.17 11.38
N ALA A 83 2.85 9.16 10.62
CA ALA A 83 2.81 10.56 11.06
C ALA A 83 1.73 10.77 12.13
#